data_AF-E4N2B1-F1
#
_entry.id   AF-E4N2B1-F1
#
_cell.length_a   1.000
_cell.length_b   1.000
_cell.length_c   1.000
_cell.angle_alpha   90.00
_cell.angle_beta   90.00
_cell.angle_gamma   90.00
#
_symmetry.space_group_name_H-M   'P 1'
#
loop_
_entity.id
_entity.type
_entity.pdbx_description
1 polymer ?
#
loop_
_entity_poly.entity_id
_entity_poly.type
_entity_poly.pdbx_seq_one_letter_code
_entity_poly.pdbx_strand_id
1 'polypeptide(L)'
;MTDTDTPNEGRDAAGQERPAEPGRDLAALATEGRRPGGAGIDLLGTLELARLMNAEDRTVPDAVAAVLPAVAAAVDAIAARMERGGRLVYAGAGTAGRLGVLDAGECPPTFGTAPGRVVGLIAGGPGAVTAAVEGAEDDRAAAVAELDALGLTEADTVVGVSASGRTPYALAAVEHARALGALTVALAGNPGSPLGDAAEHRIEVATGPELLAGSTRLKAGTAQKLVLNMISTLTMVRLGRTYGDLMVDLRAGNDKLRARARRITALATDAELPDVDAALAATGGRVKDAILLLLTGTDPAGAAEALARNGGRLRNALAENGS
;
A
#
# COMPACT_ATOMS: atom_id res chain seq x y z
N MET A 1 -33.25 -29.04 44.02
CA MET A 1 -34.24 -28.85 42.95
C MET A 1 -34.73 -27.42 43.06
N THR A 2 -34.02 -26.49 42.41
CA THR A 2 -34.41 -25.10 42.26
C THR A 2 -33.77 -24.64 40.95
N ASP A 3 -34.54 -24.73 39.88
CA ASP A 3 -34.27 -24.12 38.57
C ASP A 3 -34.31 -22.60 38.73
N THR A 4 -33.24 -21.92 38.32
CA THR A 4 -33.25 -20.48 38.09
C THR A 4 -33.29 -20.24 36.60
N ASP A 5 -34.50 -19.91 36.14
CA ASP A 5 -34.84 -19.45 34.80
C ASP A 5 -34.07 -18.15 34.50
N THR A 6 -33.26 -18.16 33.44
CA THR A 6 -32.49 -17.00 33.00
C THR A 6 -33.26 -16.36 31.82
N PRO A 7 -33.59 -15.06 31.82
CA PRO A 7 -34.38 -14.49 30.73
C PRO A 7 -33.57 -14.49 29.43
N ASN A 8 -34.14 -15.11 28.40
CA ASN A 8 -33.60 -15.17 27.05
C ASN A 8 -33.75 -13.81 26.36
N GLU A 9 -32.80 -12.89 26.57
CA GLU A 9 -32.81 -11.55 25.97
C GLU A 9 -32.44 -11.50 24.47
N GLY A 10 -32.49 -12.61 23.75
CA GLY A 10 -32.00 -12.69 22.35
C GLY A 10 -33.06 -12.73 21.25
N ARG A 11 -34.33 -13.03 21.57
CA ARG A 11 -35.31 -13.46 20.56
C ARG A 11 -36.57 -12.60 20.56
N ASP A 12 -37.16 -12.42 19.39
CA ASP A 12 -38.48 -11.79 19.26
C ASP A 12 -39.61 -12.74 19.69
N ALA A 13 -40.85 -12.25 19.68
CA ALA A 13 -42.03 -13.03 20.07
C ALA A 13 -42.28 -14.27 19.18
N ALA A 14 -41.54 -14.42 18.07
CA ALA A 14 -41.58 -15.56 17.17
C ALA A 14 -40.37 -16.51 17.30
N GLY A 15 -39.45 -16.23 18.23
CA GLY A 15 -38.29 -17.09 18.49
C GLY A 15 -37.15 -16.96 17.48
N GLN A 16 -37.18 -15.94 16.61
CA GLN A 16 -36.09 -15.59 15.69
C GLN A 16 -35.06 -14.71 16.40
N GLU A 17 -33.78 -14.89 16.06
CA GLU A 17 -32.73 -13.95 16.45
C GLU A 17 -33.09 -12.57 15.91
N ARG A 18 -33.16 -11.60 16.83
CA ARG A 18 -33.42 -10.21 16.42
C ARG A 18 -32.26 -9.75 15.53
N PRO A 19 -32.50 -9.20 14.32
CA PRO A 19 -31.44 -8.59 13.55
C PRO A 19 -30.75 -7.54 14.41
N ALA A 20 -29.41 -7.57 14.44
CA ALA A 20 -28.62 -6.64 15.24
C ALA A 20 -29.03 -5.19 14.89
N GLU A 21 -29.34 -4.38 15.90
CA GLU A 21 -29.70 -2.98 15.68
C GLU A 21 -28.57 -2.27 14.89
N PRO A 22 -28.89 -1.58 13.77
CA PRO A 22 -27.90 -0.82 13.02
C PRO A 22 -27.28 0.24 13.95
N GLY A 23 -25.99 0.07 14.30
CA GLY A 23 -25.27 0.97 15.20
C GLY A 23 -24.61 0.31 16.42
N ARG A 24 -25.12 -0.83 16.92
CA ARG A 24 -24.50 -1.51 18.07
C ARG A 24 -23.08 -2.03 17.77
N ASP A 25 -22.85 -2.47 16.54
CA ASP A 25 -21.55 -2.94 16.03
C ASP A 25 -20.59 -1.78 15.64
N LEU A 26 -21.08 -0.55 15.49
CA LEU A 26 -20.24 0.64 15.27
C LEU A 26 -19.58 1.09 16.59
N ALA A 27 -20.35 1.11 17.68
CA ALA A 27 -19.89 1.64 18.97
C ALA A 27 -18.71 0.87 19.60
N ALA A 28 -18.49 -0.38 19.21
CA ALA A 28 -17.39 -1.22 19.71
C ALA A 28 -16.05 -0.97 18.99
N LEU A 29 -16.07 -0.33 17.82
CA LEU A 29 -14.86 -0.08 17.04
C LEU A 29 -14.06 1.08 17.62
N ALA A 30 -12.75 0.88 17.79
CA ALA A 30 -11.86 1.94 18.26
C ALA A 30 -11.86 3.16 17.32
N THR A 31 -12.06 2.93 16.01
CA THR A 31 -12.17 3.98 14.98
C THR A 31 -13.39 4.89 15.13
N GLU A 32 -14.46 4.41 15.78
CA GLU A 32 -15.70 5.16 16.02
C GLU A 32 -15.77 5.74 17.46
N GLY A 33 -14.86 5.31 18.34
CA GLY A 33 -14.80 5.73 19.72
C GLY A 33 -14.47 7.21 19.90
N ARG A 34 -14.84 7.76 21.07
CA ARG A 34 -14.41 9.11 21.49
C ARG A 34 -13.11 9.07 22.26
N ARG A 35 -12.24 10.03 21.99
CA ARG A 35 -11.07 10.34 22.80
C ARG A 35 -11.45 10.85 24.20
N PRO A 36 -10.72 10.45 25.26
CA PRO A 36 -10.80 11.12 26.57
C PRO A 36 -10.52 12.63 26.45
N GLY A 37 -11.45 13.45 26.93
CA GLY A 37 -11.35 14.92 26.83
C GLY A 37 -11.76 15.51 25.47
N GLY A 38 -12.23 14.68 24.51
CA GLY A 38 -12.63 15.15 23.18
C GLY A 38 -13.94 15.96 23.15
N ALA A 39 -14.73 15.98 24.25
CA ALA A 39 -16.04 16.61 24.29
C ALA A 39 -16.02 18.15 24.21
N GLY A 40 -14.89 18.79 24.53
CA GLY A 40 -14.74 20.25 24.49
C GLY A 40 -13.68 20.73 23.49
N ILE A 41 -13.36 19.91 22.47
CA ILE A 41 -12.34 20.25 21.47
C ILE A 41 -12.70 21.53 20.71
N ASP A 42 -13.99 21.78 20.48
CA ASP A 42 -14.54 22.95 19.80
C ASP A 42 -14.37 24.26 20.59
N LEU A 43 -14.01 24.18 21.89
CA LEU A 43 -13.78 25.33 22.76
C LEU A 43 -12.30 25.77 22.81
N LEU A 44 -11.40 25.00 22.21
CA LEU A 44 -9.96 25.26 22.25
C LEU A 44 -9.55 26.35 21.26
N GLY A 45 -8.48 27.09 21.59
CA GLY A 45 -7.86 28.02 20.64
C GLY A 45 -7.18 27.27 19.50
N THR A 46 -7.04 27.91 18.33
CA THR A 46 -6.49 27.27 17.12
C THR A 46 -5.08 26.67 17.32
N LEU A 47 -4.23 27.31 18.12
CA LEU A 47 -2.89 26.77 18.43
C LEU A 47 -2.97 25.50 19.29
N GLU A 48 -3.92 25.43 20.21
CA GLU A 48 -4.15 24.26 21.06
C GLU A 48 -4.73 23.10 20.24
N LEU A 49 -5.66 23.40 19.33
CA LEU A 49 -6.16 22.43 18.33
C LEU A 49 -5.02 21.83 17.50
N ALA A 50 -4.12 22.67 16.97
CA ALA A 50 -2.98 22.20 16.19
C ALA A 50 -2.00 21.36 17.01
N ARG A 51 -1.71 21.76 18.26
CA ARG A 51 -0.87 20.98 19.19
C ARG A 51 -1.50 19.63 19.53
N LEU A 52 -2.81 19.62 19.75
CA LEU A 52 -3.56 18.40 20.03
C LEU A 52 -3.53 17.44 18.83
N MET A 53 -3.84 17.95 17.63
CA MET A 53 -3.76 17.15 16.40
C MET A 53 -2.35 16.58 16.18
N ASN A 54 -1.31 17.40 16.34
CA ASN A 54 0.07 16.93 16.21
C ASN A 54 0.44 15.89 17.29
N ALA A 55 -0.05 16.04 18.51
CA ALA A 55 0.17 15.04 19.56
C ALA A 55 -0.46 13.69 19.19
N GLU A 56 -1.62 13.70 18.54
CA GLU A 56 -2.24 12.50 17.98
C GLU A 56 -1.43 11.89 16.85
N ASP A 57 -0.99 12.70 15.89
CA ASP A 57 -0.22 12.22 14.73
C ASP A 57 1.10 11.56 15.15
N ARG A 58 1.73 12.02 16.25
CA ARG A 58 2.95 11.42 16.80
C ARG A 58 2.76 9.96 17.24
N THR A 59 1.54 9.52 17.53
CA THR A 59 1.26 8.13 17.92
C THR A 59 1.22 7.17 16.72
N VAL A 60 1.07 7.69 15.50
CA VAL A 60 0.85 6.87 14.31
C VAL A 60 2.08 6.04 13.92
N PRO A 61 3.32 6.59 13.89
CA PRO A 61 4.50 5.79 13.59
C PRO A 61 4.72 4.63 14.56
N ASP A 62 4.43 4.80 15.85
CA ASP A 62 4.55 3.74 16.86
C ASP A 62 3.52 2.62 16.61
N ALA A 63 2.29 2.97 16.24
CA ALA A 63 1.28 2.00 15.85
C ALA A 63 1.68 1.20 14.59
N VAL A 64 2.31 1.85 13.61
CA VAL A 64 2.87 1.19 12.43
C VAL A 64 4.07 0.30 12.81
N ALA A 65 4.92 0.75 13.73
CA ALA A 65 6.08 0.00 14.21
C ALA A 65 5.66 -1.35 14.81
N ALA A 66 4.53 -1.39 15.52
CA ALA A 66 3.99 -2.62 16.11
C ALA A 66 3.61 -3.71 15.09
N VAL A 67 3.37 -3.35 13.83
CA VAL A 67 2.95 -4.30 12.77
C VAL A 67 4.03 -4.58 11.72
N LEU A 68 5.26 -4.09 11.89
CA LEU A 68 6.34 -4.27 10.91
C LEU A 68 6.59 -5.74 10.52
N PRO A 69 6.51 -6.74 11.43
CA PRO A 69 6.64 -8.14 11.04
C PRO A 69 5.59 -8.58 10.00
N ALA A 70 4.36 -8.11 10.13
CA ALA A 70 3.28 -8.42 9.18
C ALA A 70 3.48 -7.70 7.84
N VAL A 71 3.92 -6.43 7.89
CA VAL A 71 4.28 -5.66 6.68
C VAL A 71 5.41 -6.36 5.91
N ALA A 72 6.46 -6.79 6.61
CA ALA A 72 7.59 -7.51 6.00
C ALA A 72 7.15 -8.82 5.33
N ALA A 73 6.32 -9.63 6.01
CA ALA A 73 5.79 -10.86 5.44
C ALA A 73 4.96 -10.62 4.18
N ALA A 74 4.10 -9.59 4.19
CA ALA A 74 3.30 -9.21 3.03
C ALA A 74 4.18 -8.73 1.86
N VAL A 75 5.18 -7.88 2.13
CA VAL A 75 6.13 -7.39 1.12
C VAL A 75 6.86 -8.54 0.42
N ASP A 76 7.33 -9.53 1.18
CA ASP A 76 8.07 -10.65 0.61
C ASP A 76 7.19 -11.52 -0.29
N ALA A 77 5.93 -11.75 0.11
CA ALA A 77 4.96 -12.48 -0.69
C ALA A 77 4.54 -11.69 -1.95
N ILE A 78 4.34 -10.37 -1.84
CA ILE A 78 4.04 -9.47 -2.96
C ILE A 78 5.19 -9.47 -3.96
N ALA A 79 6.44 -9.32 -3.49
CA ALA A 79 7.62 -9.34 -4.35
C ALA A 79 7.68 -10.65 -5.14
N ALA A 80 7.48 -11.80 -4.49
CA ALA A 80 7.46 -13.10 -5.17
C ALA A 80 6.37 -13.23 -6.24
N ARG A 81 5.19 -12.63 -6.03
CA ARG A 81 4.09 -12.56 -7.01
C ARG A 81 4.46 -11.67 -8.21
N MET A 82 5.03 -10.50 -7.95
CA MET A 82 5.44 -9.56 -8.98
C MET A 82 6.64 -10.06 -9.81
N GLU A 83 7.56 -10.84 -9.23
CA GLU A 83 8.65 -11.49 -9.97
C GLU A 83 8.14 -12.45 -11.05
N ARG A 84 6.98 -13.09 -10.83
CA ARG A 84 6.30 -13.94 -11.81
C ARG A 84 5.47 -13.15 -12.83
N GLY A 85 5.55 -11.82 -12.81
CA GLY A 85 4.80 -10.96 -13.73
C GLY A 85 3.42 -10.53 -13.22
N GLY A 86 3.08 -10.80 -11.96
CA GLY A 86 1.86 -10.31 -11.33
C GLY A 86 1.82 -8.80 -11.13
N ARG A 87 0.65 -8.30 -10.77
CA ARG A 87 0.37 -6.91 -10.39
C ARG A 87 0.09 -6.80 -8.89
N LEU A 88 0.31 -5.60 -8.37
CA LEU A 88 -0.13 -5.20 -7.03
C LEU A 88 -1.37 -4.30 -7.19
N VAL A 89 -2.50 -4.72 -6.63
CA VAL A 89 -3.79 -4.01 -6.74
C VAL A 89 -4.24 -3.57 -5.35
N TYR A 90 -4.45 -2.28 -5.14
CA TYR A 90 -5.09 -1.72 -3.95
C TYR A 90 -6.58 -1.57 -4.21
N ALA A 91 -7.44 -1.95 -3.27
CA ALA A 91 -8.88 -1.78 -3.38
C ALA A 91 -9.47 -1.20 -2.08
N GLY A 92 -10.17 -0.07 -2.18
CA GLY A 92 -10.81 0.56 -1.03
C GLY A 92 -11.83 1.63 -1.42
N ALA A 93 -12.50 2.20 -0.43
CA ALA A 93 -13.47 3.28 -0.63
C ALA A 93 -12.98 4.58 0.03
N GLY A 94 -13.53 5.72 -0.43
CA GLY A 94 -13.26 7.03 0.17
C GLY A 94 -11.76 7.33 0.31
N THR A 95 -11.33 7.74 1.50
CA THR A 95 -9.90 8.05 1.78
C THR A 95 -8.99 6.86 1.51
N ALA A 96 -9.38 5.64 1.90
CA ALA A 96 -8.57 4.44 1.70
C ALA A 96 -8.33 4.16 0.22
N GLY A 97 -9.38 4.23 -0.61
CA GLY A 97 -9.25 4.10 -2.07
C GLY A 97 -8.37 5.19 -2.68
N ARG A 98 -8.51 6.44 -2.23
CA ARG A 98 -7.67 7.57 -2.71
C ARG A 98 -6.19 7.37 -2.36
N LEU A 99 -5.87 6.86 -1.18
CA LEU A 99 -4.50 6.56 -0.78
C LEU A 99 -3.89 5.41 -1.60
N GLY A 100 -4.68 4.40 -1.94
CA GLY A 100 -4.27 3.35 -2.88
C GLY A 100 -3.97 3.91 -4.28
N VAL A 101 -4.85 4.77 -4.81
CA VAL A 101 -4.63 5.46 -6.09
C VAL A 101 -3.37 6.34 -6.06
N LEU A 102 -3.16 7.08 -4.95
CA LEU A 102 -1.98 7.92 -4.76
C LEU A 102 -0.68 7.10 -4.83
N ASP A 103 -0.56 6.04 -4.02
CA ASP A 103 0.65 5.21 -3.98
C ASP A 103 0.91 4.50 -5.32
N ALA A 104 -0.13 3.98 -5.97
CA ALA A 104 -0.03 3.38 -7.29
C ALA A 104 0.46 4.38 -8.35
N GLY A 105 -0.04 5.63 -8.32
CA GLY A 105 0.34 6.70 -9.25
C GLY A 105 1.80 7.15 -9.10
N GLU A 106 2.41 6.97 -7.93
CA GLU A 106 3.80 7.31 -7.66
C GLU A 106 4.79 6.20 -8.10
N CYS A 107 4.31 4.97 -8.33
CA CYS A 107 5.18 3.84 -8.69
C CYS A 107 5.88 3.98 -10.06
N PRO A 108 5.22 4.41 -11.16
CA PRO A 108 5.89 4.61 -12.44
C PRO A 108 7.01 5.67 -12.42
N PRO A 109 6.82 6.90 -11.92
CA PRO A 109 7.88 7.91 -11.92
C PRO A 109 9.00 7.65 -10.90
N THR A 110 8.75 6.80 -9.89
CA THR A 110 9.73 6.48 -8.83
C THR A 110 10.59 5.27 -9.19
N PHE A 111 9.97 4.18 -9.66
CA PHE A 111 10.63 2.89 -9.87
C PHE A 111 10.68 2.44 -11.33
N GLY A 112 10.26 3.29 -12.27
CA GLY A 112 10.23 2.98 -13.70
C GLY A 112 9.30 1.84 -14.08
N THR A 113 8.29 1.56 -13.24
CA THR A 113 7.33 0.50 -13.49
C THR A 113 6.44 0.83 -14.69
N ALA A 114 6.04 -0.19 -15.44
CA ALA A 114 5.05 -0.02 -16.50
C ALA A 114 3.70 0.43 -15.90
N PRO A 115 2.94 1.30 -16.59
CA PRO A 115 1.56 1.61 -16.20
C PRO A 115 0.76 0.31 -16.00
N GLY A 116 -0.02 0.24 -14.92
CA GLY A 116 -0.83 -0.94 -14.59
C GLY A 116 -0.10 -2.06 -13.84
N ARG A 117 1.20 -1.92 -13.55
CA ARG A 117 1.94 -2.87 -12.69
C ARG A 117 1.53 -2.75 -11.21
N VAL A 118 1.23 -1.52 -10.79
CA VAL A 118 0.59 -1.20 -9.51
C VAL A 118 -0.68 -0.43 -9.83
N VAL A 119 -1.81 -0.85 -9.26
CA VAL A 119 -3.15 -0.35 -9.62
C VAL A 119 -3.88 0.06 -8.34
N GLY A 120 -4.52 1.23 -8.36
CA GLY A 120 -5.45 1.65 -7.30
C GLY A 120 -6.88 1.61 -7.81
N LEU A 121 -7.71 0.77 -7.18
CA LEU A 121 -9.16 0.75 -7.36
C LEU A 121 -9.83 1.51 -6.22
N ILE A 122 -10.80 2.34 -6.59
CA ILE A 122 -11.59 3.14 -5.66
C ILE A 122 -13.07 2.90 -5.94
N ALA A 123 -13.81 2.54 -4.89
CA ALA A 123 -15.26 2.39 -4.96
C ALA A 123 -15.92 3.66 -5.55
N GLY A 124 -16.79 3.49 -6.54
CA GLY A 124 -17.40 4.59 -7.31
C GLY A 124 -16.56 5.07 -8.51
N GLY A 125 -15.44 4.40 -8.79
CA GLY A 125 -14.62 4.61 -9.98
C GLY A 125 -13.82 5.93 -9.98
N PRO A 126 -13.25 6.33 -11.13
CA PRO A 126 -12.32 7.47 -11.21
C PRO A 126 -12.87 8.81 -10.69
N GLY A 127 -14.19 9.04 -10.80
CA GLY A 127 -14.83 10.24 -10.25
C GLY A 127 -14.76 10.33 -8.72
N ALA A 128 -14.66 9.19 -8.03
CA ALA A 128 -14.56 9.13 -6.57
C ALA A 128 -13.20 9.68 -6.04
N VAL A 129 -12.21 9.86 -6.91
CA VAL A 129 -10.93 10.47 -6.56
C VAL A 129 -11.14 11.91 -6.11
N THR A 130 -12.00 12.67 -6.78
CA THR A 130 -12.20 14.11 -6.53
C THR A 130 -13.53 14.43 -5.83
N ALA A 131 -14.52 13.54 -5.88
CA ALA A 131 -15.80 13.70 -5.20
C ALA A 131 -16.14 12.46 -4.36
N ALA A 132 -16.96 12.61 -3.32
CA ALA A 132 -17.54 11.45 -2.64
C ALA A 132 -18.69 10.88 -3.49
N VAL A 133 -18.82 9.55 -3.51
CA VAL A 133 -19.92 8.85 -4.18
C VAL A 133 -20.70 8.09 -3.10
N GLU A 134 -21.95 8.48 -2.91
CA GLU A 134 -22.83 7.89 -1.89
C GLU A 134 -23.10 6.41 -2.18
N GLY A 135 -23.05 5.56 -1.16
CA GLY A 135 -23.32 4.12 -1.25
C GLY A 135 -22.25 3.28 -1.96
N ALA A 136 -21.22 3.89 -2.58
CA ALA A 136 -20.20 3.14 -3.31
C ALA A 136 -19.42 2.16 -2.43
N GLU A 137 -19.21 2.48 -1.15
CA GLU A 137 -18.47 1.63 -0.21
C GLU A 137 -19.18 0.32 0.14
N ASP A 138 -20.50 0.28 -0.05
CA ASP A 138 -21.35 -0.88 0.18
C ASP A 138 -21.51 -1.78 -1.06
N ASP A 139 -21.06 -1.31 -2.23
CA ASP A 139 -21.20 -2.03 -3.50
C ASP A 139 -20.16 -3.13 -3.66
N ARG A 140 -20.51 -4.33 -3.18
CA ARG A 140 -19.69 -5.54 -3.34
C ARG A 140 -19.55 -5.98 -4.80
N ALA A 141 -20.57 -5.78 -5.61
CA ALA A 141 -20.58 -6.24 -7.00
C ALA A 141 -19.64 -5.40 -7.87
N ALA A 142 -19.52 -4.10 -7.61
CA ALA A 142 -18.57 -3.22 -8.27
C ALA A 142 -17.12 -3.70 -8.09
N ALA A 143 -16.73 -4.09 -6.86
CA ALA A 143 -15.38 -4.59 -6.59
C ALA A 143 -15.04 -5.82 -7.44
N VAL A 144 -15.97 -6.78 -7.53
CA VAL A 144 -15.82 -7.99 -8.35
C VAL A 144 -15.68 -7.63 -9.83
N ALA A 145 -16.60 -6.80 -10.34
CA ALA A 145 -16.61 -6.41 -11.74
C ALA A 145 -15.33 -5.67 -12.16
N GLU A 146 -14.78 -4.82 -11.31
CA GLU A 146 -13.52 -4.10 -11.58
C GLU A 146 -12.31 -5.03 -11.58
N LEU A 147 -12.25 -6.00 -10.66
CA LEU A 147 -11.20 -7.02 -10.65
C LEU A 147 -11.28 -7.96 -11.87
N ASP A 148 -12.49 -8.33 -12.29
CA ASP A 148 -12.72 -9.12 -13.51
C ASP A 148 -12.32 -8.35 -14.76
N ALA A 149 -12.64 -7.05 -14.82
CA ALA A 149 -12.23 -6.18 -15.92
C ALA A 149 -10.70 -6.00 -16.00
N LEU A 150 -10.00 -6.08 -14.86
CA LEU A 150 -8.54 -6.15 -14.84
C LEU A 150 -8.01 -7.51 -15.34
N GLY A 151 -8.84 -8.55 -15.44
CA GLY A 151 -8.39 -9.91 -15.72
C GLY A 151 -7.45 -10.40 -14.63
N LEU A 152 -7.88 -10.32 -13.37
CA LEU A 152 -7.09 -10.77 -12.22
C LEU A 152 -6.71 -12.25 -12.36
N THR A 153 -5.48 -12.58 -11.99
CA THR A 153 -4.93 -13.94 -12.04
C THR A 153 -4.33 -14.33 -10.69
N GLU A 154 -4.04 -15.63 -10.50
CA GLU A 154 -3.34 -16.12 -9.31
C GLU A 154 -1.94 -15.50 -9.11
N ALA A 155 -1.33 -14.94 -10.16
CA ALA A 155 -0.05 -14.25 -10.05
C ALA A 155 -0.19 -12.87 -9.39
N ASP A 156 -1.38 -12.29 -9.36
CA ASP A 156 -1.62 -10.95 -8.82
C ASP A 156 -1.73 -10.96 -7.29
N THR A 157 -1.66 -9.75 -6.71
CA THR A 157 -1.96 -9.51 -5.29
C THR A 157 -3.03 -8.43 -5.16
N VAL A 158 -4.01 -8.66 -4.29
CA VAL A 158 -5.01 -7.66 -3.90
C VAL A 158 -4.83 -7.29 -2.43
N VAL A 159 -4.68 -5.99 -2.18
CA VAL A 159 -4.65 -5.40 -0.84
C VAL A 159 -5.97 -4.66 -0.62
N GLY A 160 -6.83 -5.21 0.23
CA GLY A 160 -8.03 -4.52 0.70
C GLY A 160 -7.66 -3.48 1.75
N VAL A 161 -8.13 -2.24 1.57
CA VAL A 161 -7.81 -1.13 2.49
C VAL A 161 -9.11 -0.57 3.09
N SER A 162 -9.24 -0.64 4.41
CA SER A 162 -10.42 -0.14 5.13
C SER A 162 -10.06 0.25 6.56
N ALA A 163 -10.29 1.50 6.96
CA ALA A 163 -10.00 1.91 8.34
C ALA A 163 -10.85 1.13 9.35
N SER A 164 -12.13 0.93 9.07
CA SER A 164 -13.03 0.13 9.92
C SER A 164 -12.70 -1.36 9.89
N GLY A 165 -12.08 -1.85 8.80
CA GLY A 165 -11.80 -3.27 8.57
C GLY A 165 -13.03 -4.07 8.15
N ARG A 166 -14.14 -3.39 7.81
CA ARG A 166 -15.40 -4.06 7.42
C ARG A 166 -16.11 -3.43 6.21
N THR A 167 -15.44 -2.56 5.47
CA THR A 167 -16.01 -1.94 4.27
C THR A 167 -16.40 -3.02 3.24
N PRO A 168 -17.68 -3.15 2.84
CA PRO A 168 -18.12 -4.25 1.97
C PRO A 168 -17.39 -4.33 0.63
N TYR A 169 -17.11 -3.20 -0.03
CA TYR A 169 -16.34 -3.16 -1.27
C TYR A 169 -14.93 -3.76 -1.10
N ALA A 170 -14.19 -3.38 -0.05
CA ALA A 170 -12.84 -3.88 0.20
C ALA A 170 -12.84 -5.38 0.59
N LEU A 171 -13.85 -5.80 1.36
CA LEU A 171 -14.07 -7.21 1.70
C LEU A 171 -14.31 -8.06 0.45
N ALA A 172 -15.24 -7.64 -0.41
CA ALA A 172 -15.57 -8.35 -1.65
C ALA A 172 -14.36 -8.44 -2.59
N ALA A 173 -13.54 -7.39 -2.68
CA ALA A 173 -12.30 -7.41 -3.46
C ALA A 173 -11.33 -8.50 -2.99
N VAL A 174 -11.12 -8.61 -1.66
CA VAL A 174 -10.23 -9.61 -1.06
C VAL A 174 -10.79 -11.02 -1.21
N GLU A 175 -12.08 -11.23 -0.94
CA GLU A 175 -12.72 -12.55 -1.06
C GLU A 175 -12.70 -13.07 -2.50
N HIS A 176 -12.98 -12.19 -3.48
CA HIS A 176 -12.92 -12.55 -4.89
C HIS A 176 -11.50 -12.89 -5.35
N ALA A 177 -10.52 -12.06 -4.97
CA ALA A 177 -9.12 -12.33 -5.26
C ALA A 177 -8.66 -13.67 -4.68
N ARG A 178 -9.06 -13.99 -3.44
CA ARG A 178 -8.77 -15.27 -2.80
C ARG A 178 -9.38 -16.44 -3.57
N ALA A 179 -10.62 -16.32 -4.02
CA ALA A 179 -11.29 -17.36 -4.82
C ALA A 179 -10.57 -17.64 -6.15
N LEU A 180 -9.91 -16.62 -6.72
CA LEU A 180 -9.09 -16.73 -7.94
C LEU A 180 -7.64 -17.17 -7.68
N GLY A 181 -7.27 -17.46 -6.43
CA GLY A 181 -5.92 -17.89 -6.06
C GLY A 181 -4.88 -16.76 -6.01
N ALA A 182 -5.31 -15.50 -6.13
CA ALA A 182 -4.42 -14.35 -5.95
C ALA A 182 -4.00 -14.21 -4.48
N LEU A 183 -2.82 -13.62 -4.26
CA LEU A 183 -2.39 -13.27 -2.91
C LEU A 183 -3.31 -12.20 -2.32
N THR A 184 -3.66 -12.31 -1.05
CA THR A 184 -4.56 -11.37 -0.39
C THR A 184 -3.95 -10.76 0.86
N VAL A 185 -4.08 -9.44 0.98
CA VAL A 185 -3.59 -8.66 2.12
C VAL A 185 -4.71 -7.77 2.64
N ALA A 186 -4.89 -7.73 3.95
CA ALA A 186 -5.77 -6.79 4.61
C ALA A 186 -4.96 -5.66 5.25
N LEU A 187 -5.35 -4.42 4.98
CA LEU A 187 -4.88 -3.24 5.70
C LEU A 187 -6.06 -2.58 6.42
N ALA A 188 -6.14 -2.82 7.73
CA ALA A 188 -7.25 -2.38 8.58
C ALA A 188 -6.80 -1.57 9.80
N GLY A 189 -7.72 -0.80 10.39
CA GLY A 189 -7.46 0.01 11.60
C GLY A 189 -7.90 -0.65 12.91
N ASN A 190 -8.68 -1.74 12.84
CA ASN A 190 -9.19 -2.46 13.99
C ASN A 190 -8.63 -3.90 14.02
N PRO A 191 -8.06 -4.36 15.14
CA PRO A 191 -7.63 -5.75 15.29
C PRO A 191 -8.79 -6.75 15.20
N GLY A 192 -8.54 -7.92 14.61
CA GLY A 192 -9.55 -8.97 14.46
C GLY A 192 -10.70 -8.57 13.52
N SER A 193 -10.39 -7.77 12.51
CA SER A 193 -11.39 -7.26 11.57
C SER A 193 -11.89 -8.32 10.60
N PRO A 194 -13.13 -8.22 10.09
CA PRO A 194 -13.62 -9.09 9.01
C PRO A 194 -12.70 -9.09 7.79
N LEU A 195 -12.09 -7.96 7.45
CA LEU A 195 -11.15 -7.85 6.34
C LEU A 195 -9.86 -8.63 6.62
N GLY A 196 -9.36 -8.55 7.85
CA GLY A 196 -8.26 -9.40 8.32
C GLY A 196 -8.61 -10.88 8.19
N ASP A 197 -9.82 -11.28 8.57
CA ASP A 197 -10.28 -12.67 8.46
C ASP A 197 -10.35 -13.22 7.03
N ALA A 198 -10.69 -12.36 6.07
CA ALA A 198 -10.76 -12.73 4.66
C ALA A 198 -9.39 -12.88 3.96
N ALA A 199 -8.32 -12.28 4.51
CA ALA A 199 -7.01 -12.18 3.87
C ALA A 199 -5.99 -13.21 4.37
N GLU A 200 -5.02 -13.56 3.50
CA GLU A 200 -3.85 -14.39 3.89
C GLU A 200 -2.87 -13.63 4.79
N HIS A 201 -2.58 -12.36 4.46
CA HIS A 201 -1.75 -11.49 5.30
C HIS A 201 -2.59 -10.41 5.96
N ARG A 202 -2.39 -10.20 7.26
CA ARG A 202 -3.15 -9.22 8.06
C ARG A 202 -2.23 -8.12 8.56
N ILE A 203 -2.55 -6.88 8.18
CA ILE A 203 -1.86 -5.68 8.67
C ILE A 203 -2.91 -4.80 9.35
N GLU A 204 -3.01 -4.91 10.68
CA GLU A 204 -4.04 -4.24 11.47
C GLU A 204 -3.40 -3.16 12.36
N VAL A 205 -3.45 -1.91 11.92
CA VAL A 205 -2.80 -0.77 12.59
C VAL A 205 -3.76 -0.09 13.54
N ALA A 206 -3.71 -0.47 14.82
CA ALA A 206 -4.56 0.09 15.86
C ALA A 206 -4.12 1.51 16.27
N THR A 207 -4.60 2.54 15.58
CA THR A 207 -4.31 3.95 15.90
C THR A 207 -5.14 4.52 17.06
N GLY A 208 -6.13 3.76 17.54
CA GLY A 208 -7.08 4.17 18.56
C GLY A 208 -8.05 5.27 18.09
N PRO A 209 -8.81 5.89 19.01
CA PRO A 209 -9.79 6.92 18.70
C PRO A 209 -9.20 8.12 17.98
N GLU A 210 -9.93 8.62 16.99
CA GLU A 210 -9.56 9.79 16.20
C GLU A 210 -9.69 11.10 16.99
N LEU A 211 -9.08 12.18 16.46
CA LEU A 211 -9.26 13.53 17.01
C LEU A 211 -10.73 13.96 16.96
N LEU A 212 -11.36 13.72 15.82
CA LEU A 212 -12.81 13.84 15.62
C LEU A 212 -13.34 12.42 15.48
N ALA A 213 -14.27 12.01 16.35
CA ALA A 213 -14.80 10.65 16.37
C ALA A 213 -15.32 10.23 14.97
N GLY A 214 -14.91 9.05 14.50
CA GLY A 214 -15.24 8.53 13.17
C GLY A 214 -14.47 9.18 12.00
N SER A 215 -13.68 10.24 12.21
CA SER A 215 -12.92 10.90 11.14
C SER A 215 -11.61 10.17 10.82
N THR A 216 -11.76 8.94 10.32
CA THR A 216 -10.67 8.01 9.99
C THR A 216 -9.77 8.49 8.85
N ARG A 217 -10.10 9.60 8.18
CA ARG A 217 -9.19 10.28 7.25
C ARG A 217 -7.93 10.86 7.92
N LEU A 218 -7.89 10.89 9.25
CA LEU A 218 -6.82 11.48 10.07
C LEU A 218 -5.74 10.44 10.40
N LYS A 219 -5.72 9.87 11.61
CA LYS A 219 -4.65 8.95 12.03
C LYS A 219 -4.71 7.64 11.23
N ALA A 220 -5.88 7.04 11.07
CA ALA A 220 -6.01 5.79 10.31
C ALA A 220 -5.59 5.99 8.83
N GLY A 221 -5.98 7.10 8.20
CA GLY A 221 -5.51 7.47 6.86
C GLY A 221 -3.99 7.69 6.79
N THR A 222 -3.40 8.34 7.80
CA THR A 222 -1.94 8.51 7.89
C THR A 222 -1.24 7.15 8.03
N ALA A 223 -1.73 6.27 8.90
CA ALA A 223 -1.22 4.91 9.04
C ALA A 223 -1.29 4.13 7.73
N GLN A 224 -2.43 4.20 7.03
CA GLN A 224 -2.61 3.56 5.72
C GLN A 224 -1.58 4.06 4.71
N LYS A 225 -1.36 5.38 4.63
CA LYS A 225 -0.33 5.95 3.75
C LYS A 225 1.06 5.39 4.07
N LEU A 226 1.44 5.37 5.34
CA LEU A 226 2.76 4.87 5.76
C LEU A 226 2.94 3.40 5.36
N VAL A 227 1.93 2.56 5.62
CA VAL A 227 1.98 1.14 5.26
C VAL A 227 1.99 0.94 3.75
N LEU A 228 1.16 1.64 2.98
CA LEU A 228 1.14 1.53 1.51
C LEU A 228 2.50 1.92 0.92
N ASN A 229 3.11 3.01 1.41
CA ASN A 229 4.46 3.40 0.99
C ASN A 229 5.53 2.36 1.37
N MET A 230 5.40 1.71 2.53
CA MET A 230 6.27 0.58 2.88
C MET A 230 6.07 -0.59 1.92
N ILE A 231 4.82 -0.96 1.62
CA ILE A 231 4.51 -2.05 0.70
C ILE A 231 5.13 -1.78 -0.67
N SER A 232 4.82 -0.65 -1.30
CA SER A 232 5.31 -0.34 -2.65
C SER A 232 6.84 -0.19 -2.66
N THR A 233 7.41 0.61 -1.76
CA THR A 233 8.85 0.90 -1.75
C THR A 233 9.67 -0.36 -1.47
N LEU A 234 9.33 -1.10 -0.41
CA LEU A 234 10.12 -2.27 -0.02
C LEU A 234 9.97 -3.40 -1.04
N THR A 235 8.78 -3.57 -1.64
CA THR A 235 8.60 -4.50 -2.77
C THR A 235 9.54 -4.13 -3.92
N MET A 236 9.62 -2.86 -4.30
CA MET A 236 10.48 -2.42 -5.40
C MET A 236 11.97 -2.55 -5.08
N VAL A 237 12.37 -2.38 -3.81
CA VAL A 237 13.71 -2.71 -3.33
C VAL A 237 14.01 -4.21 -3.50
N ARG A 238 13.09 -5.09 -3.08
CA ARG A 238 13.24 -6.56 -3.23
C ARG A 238 13.31 -7.00 -4.70
N LEU A 239 12.61 -6.30 -5.59
CA LEU A 239 12.66 -6.47 -7.04
C LEU A 239 13.91 -5.87 -7.69
N GLY A 240 14.84 -5.31 -6.91
CA GLY A 240 16.10 -4.74 -7.41
C GLY A 240 15.92 -3.46 -8.21
N ARG A 241 14.84 -2.69 -8.00
CA ARG A 241 14.63 -1.37 -8.64
C ARG A 241 15.54 -0.28 -8.06
N THR A 242 16.22 -0.56 -6.95
CA THR A 242 17.18 0.34 -6.29
C THR A 242 18.60 -0.25 -6.25
N TYR A 243 19.58 0.60 -5.97
CA TYR A 243 20.95 0.23 -5.63
C TYR A 243 21.41 1.07 -4.45
N GLY A 244 21.53 0.44 -3.28
CA GLY A 244 21.59 1.21 -2.03
C GLY A 244 20.29 1.99 -1.85
N ASP A 245 20.43 3.28 -1.57
CA ASP A 245 19.32 4.25 -1.45
C ASP A 245 18.98 4.95 -2.79
N LEU A 246 19.63 4.58 -3.89
CA LEU A 246 19.45 5.20 -5.19
C LEU A 246 18.39 4.49 -6.04
N MET A 247 17.42 5.25 -6.56
CA MET A 247 16.46 4.79 -7.57
C MET A 247 17.16 4.65 -8.93
N VAL A 248 17.70 3.48 -9.23
CA VAL A 248 18.49 3.26 -10.46
C VAL A 248 17.66 2.77 -11.65
N ASP A 249 16.38 2.45 -11.45
CA ASP A 249 15.50 1.94 -12.51
C ASP A 249 14.64 3.05 -13.13
N LEU A 250 15.30 4.10 -13.63
CA LEU A 250 14.65 5.19 -14.37
C LEU A 250 15.18 5.27 -15.80
N ARG A 251 14.29 5.66 -16.72
CA ARG A 251 14.65 5.98 -18.10
C ARG A 251 14.66 7.48 -18.30
N ALA A 252 15.74 7.99 -18.87
CA ALA A 252 15.98 9.41 -19.03
C ALA A 252 15.17 10.03 -20.20
N GLY A 253 13.83 10.03 -20.10
CA GLY A 253 12.92 10.43 -21.17
C GLY A 253 12.62 11.92 -21.28
N ASN A 254 12.98 12.73 -20.29
CA ASN A 254 12.85 14.19 -20.30
C ASN A 254 14.02 14.85 -19.56
N ASP A 255 14.14 16.17 -19.67
CA ASP A 255 15.28 16.94 -19.15
C ASP A 255 15.50 16.74 -17.64
N LYS A 256 14.41 16.72 -16.87
CA LYS A 256 14.45 16.45 -15.42
C LYS A 256 14.95 15.03 -15.14
N LEU A 257 14.48 14.03 -15.90
CA LEU A 257 14.91 12.63 -15.74
C LEU A 257 16.36 12.42 -16.22
N ARG A 258 16.83 13.14 -17.24
CA ARG A 258 18.24 13.15 -17.66
C ARG A 258 19.15 13.71 -16.57
N ALA A 259 18.81 14.85 -15.99
CA ALA A 259 19.56 15.43 -14.87
C ALA A 259 19.60 14.48 -13.67
N ARG A 260 18.47 13.79 -13.39
CA ARG A 260 18.39 12.79 -12.32
C ARG A 260 19.25 11.56 -12.61
N ALA A 261 19.19 11.01 -13.82
CA ALA A 261 20.00 9.87 -14.26
C ALA A 261 21.50 10.15 -14.08
N ARG A 262 21.95 11.33 -14.52
CA ARG A 262 23.33 11.80 -14.39
C ARG A 262 23.77 11.86 -12.93
N ARG A 263 22.98 12.52 -12.08
CA ARG A 263 23.27 12.62 -10.64
C ARG A 263 23.35 11.25 -9.97
N ILE A 264 22.41 10.36 -10.27
CA ILE A 264 22.38 9.03 -9.65
C ILE A 264 23.56 8.17 -10.11
N THR A 265 23.90 8.23 -11.40
CA THR A 265 25.04 7.48 -11.93
C THR A 265 26.35 7.98 -11.32
N ALA A 266 26.53 9.29 -11.20
CA ALA A 266 27.70 9.87 -10.52
C ALA A 266 27.77 9.43 -9.05
N LEU A 267 26.67 9.55 -8.29
CA LEU A 267 26.63 9.12 -6.88
C LEU A 267 26.88 7.61 -6.69
N ALA A 268 26.51 6.78 -7.65
CA ALA A 268 26.68 5.33 -7.55
C ALA A 268 28.10 4.86 -7.92
N THR A 269 28.87 5.68 -8.62
CA THR A 269 30.15 5.29 -9.24
C THR A 269 31.34 6.14 -8.83
N ASP A 270 31.09 7.30 -8.22
CA ASP A 270 32.07 8.36 -7.99
C ASP A 270 32.82 8.82 -9.27
N ALA A 271 32.25 8.53 -10.45
CA ALA A 271 32.84 8.90 -11.73
C ALA A 271 32.62 10.38 -12.06
N GLU A 272 33.57 10.94 -12.81
CA GLU A 272 33.47 12.30 -13.31
C GLU A 272 32.35 12.45 -14.33
N LEU A 273 31.76 13.63 -14.37
CA LEU A 273 30.58 13.90 -15.18
C LEU A 273 30.72 13.58 -16.69
N PRO A 274 31.89 13.82 -17.35
CA PRO A 274 32.08 13.41 -18.74
C PRO A 274 31.96 11.90 -18.97
N ASP A 275 32.49 11.08 -18.04
CA ASP A 275 32.43 9.62 -18.13
C ASP A 275 31.00 9.12 -17.89
N VAL A 276 30.30 9.75 -16.93
CA VAL A 276 28.87 9.50 -16.69
C VAL A 276 28.03 9.80 -17.93
N ASP A 277 28.26 10.95 -18.56
CA ASP A 277 27.52 11.37 -19.76
C ASP A 277 27.78 10.41 -20.94
N ALA A 278 29.04 9.96 -21.10
CA ALA A 278 29.41 8.97 -22.11
C ALA A 278 28.76 7.60 -21.84
N ALA A 279 28.78 7.11 -20.60
CA ALA A 279 28.18 5.83 -20.22
C ALA A 279 26.65 5.83 -20.39
N LEU A 280 25.99 6.92 -20.00
CA LEU A 280 24.55 7.08 -20.21
C LEU A 280 24.20 7.16 -21.71
N ALA A 281 25.02 7.82 -22.53
CA ALA A 281 24.81 7.84 -23.98
C ALA A 281 24.98 6.43 -24.59
N ALA A 282 26.04 5.72 -24.22
CA ALA A 282 26.34 4.37 -24.71
C ALA A 282 25.27 3.33 -24.34
N THR A 283 24.54 3.56 -23.26
CA THR A 283 23.48 2.66 -22.74
C THR A 283 22.06 3.14 -23.07
N GLY A 284 21.92 4.19 -23.89
CA GLY A 284 20.61 4.73 -24.25
C GLY A 284 19.83 5.28 -23.04
N GLY A 285 20.54 5.81 -22.05
CA GLY A 285 19.99 6.40 -20.84
C GLY A 285 19.53 5.40 -19.78
N ARG A 286 19.96 4.13 -19.87
CA ARG A 286 19.68 3.10 -18.87
C ARG A 286 20.70 3.18 -17.73
N VAL A 287 20.25 3.69 -16.58
CA VAL A 287 21.12 4.00 -15.44
C VAL A 287 21.83 2.76 -14.87
N LYS A 288 21.13 1.62 -14.73
CA LYS A 288 21.76 0.38 -14.23
C LYS A 288 22.90 -0.09 -15.14
N ASP A 289 22.68 -0.11 -16.45
CA ASP A 289 23.69 -0.48 -17.44
C ASP A 289 24.89 0.46 -17.37
N ALA A 290 24.65 1.78 -17.27
CA ALA A 290 25.71 2.78 -17.17
C ALA A 290 26.55 2.62 -15.89
N ILE A 291 25.92 2.35 -14.75
CA ILE A 291 26.63 2.08 -13.49
C ILE A 291 27.48 0.81 -13.60
N LEU A 292 26.93 -0.27 -14.17
CA LEU A 292 27.67 -1.51 -14.35
C LEU A 292 28.88 -1.33 -15.26
N LEU A 293 28.69 -0.65 -16.40
CA LEU A 293 29.75 -0.30 -17.35
C LEU A 293 30.89 0.47 -16.65
N LEU A 294 30.55 1.52 -15.90
CA LEU A 294 31.55 2.37 -15.23
C LEU A 294 32.31 1.61 -14.12
N LEU A 295 31.65 0.74 -13.37
CA LEU A 295 32.27 0.03 -12.25
C LEU A 295 33.07 -1.21 -12.65
N THR A 296 32.80 -1.80 -13.82
CA THR A 296 33.43 -3.07 -14.23
C THR A 296 34.24 -2.98 -15.51
N GLY A 297 34.07 -1.90 -16.28
CA GLY A 297 34.70 -1.74 -17.59
C GLY A 297 34.10 -2.63 -18.70
N THR A 298 32.99 -3.33 -18.45
CA THR A 298 32.27 -4.09 -19.48
C THR A 298 31.73 -3.17 -20.57
N ASP A 299 31.65 -3.63 -21.80
CA ASP A 299 31.01 -2.88 -22.88
C ASP A 299 29.47 -2.78 -22.68
N PRO A 300 28.76 -1.90 -23.42
CA PRO A 300 27.32 -1.71 -23.23
C PRO A 300 26.47 -2.96 -23.45
N ALA A 301 26.88 -3.85 -24.36
CA ALA A 301 26.18 -5.10 -24.63
C ALA A 301 26.37 -6.08 -23.47
N GLY A 302 27.60 -6.26 -23.00
CA GLY A 302 27.94 -7.08 -21.84
C GLY A 302 27.24 -6.62 -20.57
N ALA A 303 27.15 -5.30 -20.33
CA ALA A 303 26.42 -4.75 -19.20
C ALA A 303 24.92 -5.10 -19.24
N ALA A 304 24.29 -4.96 -20.41
CA ALA A 304 22.88 -5.31 -20.61
C ALA A 304 22.64 -6.82 -20.41
N GLU A 305 23.51 -7.68 -20.95
CA GLU A 305 23.42 -9.12 -20.79
C GLU A 305 23.63 -9.57 -19.34
N ALA A 306 24.62 -9.01 -18.65
CA ALA A 306 24.90 -9.29 -17.24
C ALA A 306 23.71 -8.92 -16.35
N LEU A 307 23.08 -7.76 -16.58
CA LEU A 307 21.87 -7.37 -15.88
C LEU A 307 20.70 -8.31 -16.19
N ALA A 308 20.51 -8.70 -17.44
CA ALA A 308 19.44 -9.63 -17.83
C ALA A 308 19.59 -11.00 -17.14
N ARG A 309 20.82 -11.58 -17.13
CA ARG A 309 21.11 -12.84 -16.42
C ARG A 309 20.84 -12.76 -14.92
N ASN A 310 21.00 -11.58 -14.32
CA ASN A 310 20.78 -11.32 -12.90
C ASN A 310 19.38 -10.78 -12.57
N GLY A 311 18.40 -10.93 -13.47
CA GLY A 311 17.02 -10.48 -13.26
C GLY A 311 16.90 -8.97 -13.04
N GLY A 312 17.81 -8.18 -13.61
CA GLY A 312 17.87 -6.72 -13.46
C GLY A 312 18.40 -6.24 -12.10
N ARG A 313 18.96 -7.12 -11.27
CA ARG A 313 19.54 -6.77 -9.96
C ARG A 313 21.00 -6.33 -10.10
N LEU A 314 21.23 -5.02 -10.03
CA LEU A 314 22.54 -4.41 -10.27
C LEU A 314 23.63 -4.94 -9.33
N ARG A 315 23.34 -5.12 -8.04
CA ARG A 315 24.33 -5.63 -7.07
C ARG A 315 24.81 -7.05 -7.39
N ASN A 316 23.93 -7.90 -7.91
CA ASN A 316 24.29 -9.26 -8.31
C ASN A 316 25.14 -9.24 -9.59
N ALA A 317 24.75 -8.42 -10.58
CA ALA A 317 25.53 -8.24 -11.80
C ALA A 317 26.94 -7.69 -11.52
N LEU A 318 27.08 -6.75 -10.58
CA LEU A 318 28.38 -6.24 -10.13
C LEU A 318 29.23 -7.34 -9.47
N ALA A 319 28.64 -8.21 -8.64
CA ALA A 319 29.38 -9.30 -8.00
C ALA A 319 29.86 -10.37 -8.99
N GLU A 320 29.15 -10.58 -10.11
CA GLU A 320 29.54 -11.50 -11.18
C GLU A 320 30.65 -10.92 -12.08
N ASN A 321 30.67 -9.59 -12.29
CA ASN A 321 31.53 -8.93 -13.27
C ASN A 321 32.64 -8.07 -12.65
N GLY A 322 32.61 -7.83 -11.33
CA GLY A 322 33.65 -7.15 -10.58
C GLY A 322 34.69 -8.15 -10.08
N SER A 323 35.94 -7.97 -10.49
CA SER A 323 37.12 -8.58 -9.86
C SER A 323 37.75 -7.60 -8.87
#